data_AF-A0A7C1DPM3-F1
#
_entry.id   AF-A0A7C1DPM3-F1
#
_cell.length_a   1.000
_cell.length_b   1.000
_cell.length_c   1.000
_cell.angle_alpha   90.00
_cell.angle_beta   90.00
_cell.angle_gamma   90.00
#
_symmetry.space_group_name_H-M   'P 1'
#
loop_
_entity.id
_entity.type
_entity.pdbx_description
1 polymer ?
#
loop_
_entity_poly.entity_id
_entity_poly.type
_entity_poly.pdbx_seq_one_letter_code
_entity_poly.pdbx_strand_id
1 'polypeptide(L)' 'MDFEKLATRIAGEITMAENPGVVIRKWRDIFNVSQKDLSRKLEVSPSVI' A
#
# COMPACT_ATOMS: atom_id res chain seq x y z
N MET A 1 12.07 -15.41 3.96
CA MET A 1 10.82 -16.16 4.22
C MET A 1 9.74 -15.30 4.88
N ASP A 2 10.08 -14.28 5.69
CA ASP A 2 9.07 -13.43 6.36
C ASP A 2 8.53 -12.26 5.51
N PHE A 3 9.33 -11.72 4.60
CA PHE A 3 8.90 -10.61 3.74
C PHE A 3 7.73 -10.99 2.83
N GLU A 4 7.76 -12.17 2.20
CA GLU A 4 6.66 -12.64 1.33
C GLU A 4 5.35 -12.84 2.10
N LYS A 5 5.42 -13.35 3.34
CA LYS A 5 4.24 -13.52 4.20
C LYS A 5 3.63 -12.17 4.56
N LEU A 6 4.48 -11.20 4.92
CA LEU A 6 4.04 -9.85 5.23
C LEU A 6 3.43 -9.16 4.00
N ALA A 7 4.12 -9.22 2.85
CA ALA A 7 3.65 -8.65 1.60
C ALA A 7 2.30 -9.24 1.17
N THR A 8 2.15 -10.57 1.24
CA THR A 8 0.88 -11.26 0.96
C THR A 8 -0.23 -10.81 1.89
N ARG A 9 0.07 -10.64 3.19
CA ARG A 9 -0.91 -10.17 4.17
C ARG A 9 -1.34 -8.72 3.90
N ILE A 10 -0.39 -7.85 3.59
CA ILE A 10 -0.66 -6.45 3.23
C ILE A 10 -1.53 -6.38 1.98
N ALA A 11 -1.16 -7.13 0.93
CA ALA A 11 -1.92 -7.17 -0.32
C ALA A 11 -3.35 -7.68 -0.09
N GLY A 12 -3.52 -8.77 0.67
CA GLY A 12 -4.83 -9.30 1.03
C GLY A 12 -5.67 -8.31 1.83
N GLU A 13 -5.07 -7.59 2.78
CA GLU A 13 -5.76 -6.55 3.55
C GLU A 13 -6.24 -5.40 2.64
N ILE A 14 -5.40 -4.94 1.71
CA ILE A 14 -5.77 -3.88 0.76
C ILE A 14 -6.90 -4.34 -0.17
N THR A 15 -6.79 -5.54 -0.75
CA THR A 15 -7.77 -6.06 -1.73
C THR A 15 -9.14 -6.32 -1.12
N MET A 16 -9.19 -6.73 0.15
CA MET A 16 -10.45 -7.07 0.84
C MET A 16 -11.07 -5.88 1.59
N ALA A 17 -10.42 -4.72 1.62
CA ALA A 17 -10.90 -3.56 2.33
C ALA A 17 -12.09 -2.90 1.62
N GLU A 18 -13.09 -2.45 2.39
CA GLU A 18 -14.17 -1.61 1.87
C GLU A 18 -13.64 -0.29 1.29
N ASN A 19 -12.55 0.24 1.87
CA ASN A 19 -11.84 1.41 1.37
C ASN A 19 -10.33 1.12 1.24
N PRO A 20 -9.88 0.66 0.05
CA PRO A 20 -8.48 0.33 -0.19
C PRO A 20 -7.51 1.50 0.06
N GLY A 21 -7.91 2.74 -0.26
CA GLY A 21 -7.07 3.93 -0.08
C GLY A 21 -6.74 4.22 1.39
N VAL A 22 -7.67 3.95 2.31
CA VAL A 22 -7.42 4.08 3.75
C VAL A 22 -6.38 3.05 4.22
N VAL A 23 -6.46 1.81 3.72
CA VAL A 23 -5.51 0.74 4.09
C VAL A 23 -4.14 0.97 3.46
N ILE A 24 -4.08 1.44 2.21
CA ILE A 24 -2.84 1.87 1.55
C ILE A 24 -2.17 3.00 2.35
N ARG A 25 -2.94 3.99 2.82
CA ARG A 25 -2.44 5.07 3.69
C ARG A 25 -1.86 4.51 5.00
N LYS A 26 -2.58 3.64 5.69
CA LYS A 26 -2.10 2.98 6.92
C LYS A 26 -0.71 2.33 6.71
N TRP A 27 -0.56 1.53 5.67
CA TRP A 27 0.72 0.85 5.41
C TRP A 27 1.83 1.80 4.96
N ARG A 28 1.50 2.83 4.18
CA ARG A 28 2.43 3.91 3.87
C ARG A 28 2.96 4.60 5.12
N ASP A 29 2.09 4.90 6.08
CA ASP A 29 2.48 5.57 7.34
C ASP A 29 3.37 4.65 8.19
N ILE A 30 3.04 3.36 8.28
CA ILE A 30 3.86 2.35 9.00
C ILE A 30 5.28 2.26 8.43
N PHE A 31 5.42 2.27 7.11
CA PHE A 31 6.73 2.20 6.44
C PHE A 31 7.36 3.57 6.16
N ASN A 32 6.71 4.65 6.59
CA ASN A 32 7.12 6.02 6.35
C ASN A 32 7.40 6.33 4.86
N VAL A 33 6.52 5.84 3.98
CA VAL A 33 6.59 6.03 2.52
C VAL A 33 5.66 7.18 2.12
N SER A 34 6.11 8.08 1.23
CA SER A 34 5.28 9.18 0.72
C SER A 34 4.37 8.76 -0.45
N GLN A 35 3.26 9.48 -0.69
CA GLN A 35 2.24 9.06 -1.66
C GLN A 35 2.83 9.13 -3.07
N LYS A 36 3.64 10.16 -3.29
CA LYS A 36 4.41 10.42 -4.50
C LYS A 36 5.44 9.33 -4.78
N ASP A 37 6.11 8.82 -3.76
CA ASP A 37 7.13 7.77 -3.95
C ASP A 37 6.48 6.44 -4.32
N LEU A 38 5.39 6.08 -3.63
CA LEU A 38 4.64 4.87 -3.95
C LEU A 38 3.99 4.97 -5.33
N SER A 39 3.36 6.10 -5.67
CA SER A 39 2.72 6.28 -6.97
C SER A 39 3.73 6.22 -8.12
N ARG A 40 4.92 6.83 -7.93
CA ARG A 40 6.02 6.75 -8.89
C ARG A 40 6.52 5.32 -9.07
N LYS A 41 6.65 4.57 -7.97
CA LYS A 41 7.12 3.18 -8.01
C LYS A 41 6.12 2.25 -8.71
N LEU A 42 4.83 2.55 -8.61
CA LEU A 42 3.74 1.80 -9.23
C LEU A 42 3.34 2.34 -10.61
N GLU A 43 3.97 3.41 -11.09
CA GLU A 43 3.67 4.05 -12.38
C GLU A 43 2.19 4.49 -12.51
N VAL A 44 1.61 4.98 -11.41
CA VAL A 44 0.24 5.49 -11.35
C VAL A 44 0.18 6.94 -10.88
N SER A 45 -0.96 7.60 -11.12
CA SER A 45 -1.22 8.93 -10.58
C SER A 45 -1.26 8.89 -9.04
N PRO A 46 -0.72 9.91 -8.33
CA PRO A 46 -0.84 10.03 -6.88
C PRO A 46 -2.27 9.97 -6.36
N SER A 47 -3.26 10.38 -7.16
CA SER A 47 -4.69 10.35 -6.78
C SER A 47 -5.27 8.94 -6.63
N VAL A 48 -4.58 7.91 -7.12
CA VAL A 48 -4.99 6.49 -7.06
C VAL A 48 -4.45 5.81 -5.79
N ILE A 49 -3.48 6.43 -5.12
CA ILE A 49 -2.80 5.95 -3.91
C ILE A 49 -3.37 6.59 -2.66
#